data_AF-A0A2N1RJG6-F1
#
_entry.id   AF-A0A2N1RJG6-F1
#
_cell.length_a   1.000
_cell.length_b   1.000
_cell.length_c   1.000
_cell.angle_alpha   90.00
_cell.angle_beta   90.00
_cell.angle_gamma   90.00
#
_symmetry.space_group_name_H-M   'P 1'
#
loop_
_entity.id
_entity.type
_entity.pdbx_description
1 polymer ?
#
loop_
_entity_poly.entity_id
_entity_poly.type
_entity_poly.pdbx_seq_one_letter_code
_entity_poly.pdbx_strand_id
1 'polypeptide(L)'
;MKATGYLVHLSIILFLLCLPSTLAAALPSDLGISFGHVAQYDDYHQSGLYINFGFTKGLTERLELLVFTQTELTPDFLGDRQVGADLALSLLGKRWNKDGFAGNGINMLVSIGILAGMHSHDLEFGLDSIVFKLTPIAVGTPHVGKRDRLATIGIDWNIRDHQVSFIWNIMISDFYVRGTWRDDPSLRLAD
;
A
#
# COMPACT_ATOMS: atom_id res chain seq x y z
N MET A 1 27.99 -12.77 -9.87
CA MET A 1 26.58 -12.33 -10.05
C MET A 1 25.65 -12.62 -8.88
N LYS A 2 25.87 -13.63 -8.01
CA LYS A 2 24.97 -13.88 -6.85
C LYS A 2 25.04 -12.83 -5.72
N ALA A 3 26.18 -12.17 -5.52
CA ALA A 3 26.39 -11.23 -4.40
C ALA A 3 25.52 -9.96 -4.48
N THR A 4 25.23 -9.48 -5.69
CA THR A 4 24.43 -8.28 -5.92
C THR A 4 22.97 -8.48 -5.52
N GLY A 5 22.43 -9.70 -5.76
CA GLY A 5 21.09 -10.07 -5.31
C GLY A 5 20.93 -9.91 -3.80
N TYR A 6 21.82 -10.52 -3.00
CA TYR A 6 21.75 -10.45 -1.54
C TYR A 6 21.80 -9.03 -0.98
N LEU A 7 22.57 -8.13 -1.59
CA LEU A 7 22.65 -6.72 -1.18
C LEU A 7 21.32 -5.98 -1.43
N VAL A 8 20.67 -6.23 -2.56
CA VAL A 8 19.34 -5.65 -2.86
C VAL A 8 18.29 -6.20 -1.89
N HIS A 9 18.32 -7.50 -1.59
CA HIS A 9 17.38 -8.11 -0.63
C HIS A 9 17.57 -7.53 0.77
N LEU A 10 18.82 -7.42 1.22
CA LEU A 10 19.14 -6.83 2.52
C LEU A 10 18.69 -5.37 2.58
N SER A 11 18.86 -4.61 1.50
CA SER A 11 18.45 -3.21 1.42
C SER A 11 16.93 -3.05 1.48
N ILE A 12 16.17 -3.90 0.77
CA ILE A 12 14.70 -3.90 0.83
C ILE A 12 14.21 -4.28 2.23
N ILE A 13 14.81 -5.32 2.85
CA ILE A 13 14.48 -5.72 4.22
C ILE A 13 14.79 -4.59 5.21
N LEU A 14 15.96 -3.96 5.09
CA LEU A 14 16.35 -2.85 5.96
C LEU A 14 15.42 -1.64 5.78
N PHE A 15 15.04 -1.34 4.53
CA PHE A 15 14.07 -0.29 4.22
C PHE A 15 12.71 -0.59 4.86
N LEU A 16 12.19 -1.81 4.70
CA LEU A 16 10.92 -2.25 5.31
C LEU A 16 10.95 -2.27 6.84
N LEU A 17 12.12 -2.52 7.46
CA LEU A 17 12.30 -2.46 8.92
C LEU A 17 12.37 -1.03 9.46
N CYS A 18 12.92 -0.08 8.68
CA CYS A 18 13.08 1.32 9.08
C CYS A 18 11.89 2.22 8.68
N LEU A 19 11.08 1.81 7.71
CA LEU A 19 9.93 2.57 7.26
C LEU A 19 8.86 2.77 8.35
N PRO A 20 8.53 1.80 9.22
CA PRO A 20 7.50 1.96 10.24
C PRO A 20 7.87 3.01 11.29
N SER A 21 9.14 3.06 11.72
CA SER A 21 9.61 4.01 12.73
C SER A 21 9.65 5.44 12.18
N THR A 22 10.11 5.62 10.94
CA THR A 22 10.11 6.92 10.26
C THR A 22 8.70 7.41 9.96
N LEU A 23 7.79 6.52 9.54
CA LEU A 23 6.38 6.85 9.33
C LEU A 23 5.68 7.17 10.66
N ALA A 24 5.97 6.46 11.75
CA ALA A 24 5.39 6.72 13.05
C ALA A 24 5.86 8.06 13.66
N ALA A 25 7.08 8.49 13.38
CA ALA A 25 7.63 9.75 13.92
C ALA A 25 7.04 11.02 13.28
N ALA A 26 6.49 10.92 12.05
CA ALA A 26 5.95 12.05 11.33
C ALA A 26 4.46 12.29 11.68
N LEU A 27 4.18 13.09 12.70
CA LEU A 27 2.84 13.58 13.13
C LEU A 27 1.86 12.49 13.62
N PRO A 28 0.98 12.81 14.60
CA PRO A 28 -0.05 11.88 15.04
C PRO A 28 -1.03 11.62 13.89
N SER A 29 -0.99 10.38 13.40
CA SER A 29 -1.74 9.92 12.25
C SER A 29 -1.93 8.41 12.33
N ASP A 30 -3.02 7.94 11.77
CA ASP A 30 -3.46 6.55 11.75
C ASP A 30 -2.56 5.65 10.91
N LEU A 31 -1.49 5.13 11.53
CA LEU A 31 -0.66 4.07 10.97
C LEU A 31 -1.38 2.72 11.00
N GLY A 32 -1.35 2.00 9.90
CA GLY A 32 -1.84 0.63 9.80
C GLY A 32 -0.92 -0.25 8.97
N ILE A 33 -1.07 -1.55 9.16
CA ILE A 33 -0.42 -2.61 8.40
C ILE A 33 -1.45 -3.17 7.43
N SER A 34 -1.12 -3.23 6.16
CA SER A 34 -2.00 -3.67 5.09
C SER A 34 -1.57 -5.05 4.58
N PHE A 35 -2.54 -5.93 4.34
CA PHE A 35 -2.30 -7.27 3.80
C PHE A 35 -3.45 -7.71 2.90
N GLY A 36 -3.14 -8.33 1.78
CA GLY A 36 -4.13 -8.89 0.86
C GLY A 36 -3.49 -9.68 -0.27
N HIS A 37 -4.29 -10.20 -1.19
CA HIS A 37 -3.75 -10.69 -2.47
C HIS A 37 -3.77 -9.54 -3.48
N VAL A 38 -3.00 -9.69 -4.54
CA VAL A 38 -3.05 -8.86 -5.74
C VAL A 38 -2.97 -9.77 -6.95
N ALA A 39 -3.58 -9.36 -8.04
CA ALA A 39 -3.44 -10.02 -9.31
C ALA A 39 -3.27 -8.96 -10.40
N GLN A 40 -2.33 -9.24 -11.29
CA GLN A 40 -2.09 -8.49 -12.52
C GLN A 40 -2.53 -9.38 -13.69
N TYR A 41 -3.23 -8.79 -14.64
CA TYR A 41 -3.57 -9.42 -15.91
C TYR A 41 -2.87 -8.66 -17.03
N ASP A 42 -1.82 -9.28 -17.56
CA ASP A 42 -1.01 -8.80 -18.67
C ASP A 42 -0.09 -9.91 -19.23
N ASP A 43 0.72 -9.56 -20.22
CA ASP A 43 1.79 -10.39 -20.79
C ASP A 43 3.19 -10.02 -20.24
N TYR A 44 3.25 -9.09 -19.28
CA TYR A 44 4.50 -8.49 -18.78
C TYR A 44 5.00 -9.15 -17.49
N HIS A 45 4.09 -9.38 -16.56
CA HIS A 45 4.32 -10.06 -15.30
C HIS A 45 4.13 -11.56 -15.47
N GLN A 46 4.80 -12.34 -14.62
CA GLN A 46 4.58 -13.77 -14.62
C GLN A 46 3.17 -14.08 -14.11
N SER A 47 2.49 -15.01 -14.78
CA SER A 47 1.19 -15.48 -14.29
C SER A 47 1.39 -16.23 -12.97
N GLY A 48 0.80 -15.69 -11.90
CA GLY A 48 0.97 -16.24 -10.57
C GLY A 48 -0.05 -15.72 -9.57
N LEU A 49 -0.02 -16.31 -8.37
CA LEU A 49 -0.74 -15.78 -7.21
C LEU A 49 0.20 -14.83 -6.48
N TYR A 50 -0.20 -13.56 -6.35
CA TYR A 50 0.60 -12.55 -5.67
C TYR A 50 -0.02 -12.10 -4.36
N ILE A 51 0.83 -11.72 -3.43
CA ILE A 51 0.45 -11.18 -2.14
C ILE A 51 0.93 -9.74 -2.01
N ASN A 52 0.08 -8.89 -1.43
CA ASN A 52 0.37 -7.51 -1.08
C ASN A 52 0.57 -7.41 0.43
N PHE A 53 1.67 -6.82 0.85
CA PHE A 53 1.93 -6.49 2.24
C PHE A 53 2.49 -5.07 2.33
N GLY A 54 2.02 -4.26 3.28
CA GLY A 54 2.45 -2.88 3.37
C GLY A 54 2.03 -2.15 4.62
N PHE A 55 2.18 -0.83 4.55
CA PHE A 55 1.78 0.11 5.58
C PHE A 55 0.89 1.17 4.96
N THR A 56 -0.17 1.54 5.68
CA THR A 56 -1.04 2.67 5.34
C THR A 56 -0.89 3.75 6.41
N LYS A 57 -0.92 5.01 6.00
CA LYS A 57 -0.87 6.16 6.89
C LYS A 57 -1.75 7.28 6.37
N GLY A 58 -2.64 7.83 7.20
CA GLY A 58 -3.34 9.05 6.83
C GLY A 58 -2.41 10.25 6.83
N LEU A 59 -2.40 10.98 5.72
CA LEU A 59 -1.73 12.28 5.60
C LEU A 59 -2.68 13.42 5.97
N THR A 60 -3.96 13.25 5.67
CA THR A 60 -5.05 14.15 6.08
C THR A 60 -6.27 13.30 6.46
N GLU A 61 -7.37 13.96 6.82
CA GLU A 61 -8.65 13.29 7.09
C GLU A 61 -9.20 12.51 5.88
N ARG A 62 -8.73 12.79 4.66
CA ARG A 62 -9.19 12.13 3.41
C ARG A 62 -8.08 11.48 2.60
N LEU A 63 -6.84 11.94 2.74
CA LEU A 63 -5.69 11.50 1.98
C LEU A 63 -4.85 10.51 2.79
N GLU A 64 -4.37 9.46 2.16
CA GLU A 64 -3.51 8.44 2.74
C GLU A 64 -2.37 8.06 1.81
N LEU A 65 -1.25 7.71 2.43
CA LEU A 65 -0.11 7.08 1.80
C LEU A 65 -0.17 5.58 2.09
N LEU A 66 -0.05 4.77 1.06
CA LEU A 66 0.24 3.35 1.16
C LEU A 66 1.65 3.12 0.67
N VAL A 67 2.45 2.35 1.40
CA VAL A 67 3.72 1.82 0.91
C VAL A 67 3.67 0.31 1.07
N PHE A 68 3.90 -0.43 0.01
CA PHE A 68 3.67 -1.86 -0.01
C PHE A 68 4.72 -2.58 -0.84
N THR A 69 4.80 -3.88 -0.64
CA THR A 69 5.48 -4.82 -1.51
C THR A 69 4.45 -5.78 -2.08
N GLN A 70 4.70 -6.21 -3.31
CA GLN A 70 3.97 -7.28 -3.95
C GLN A 70 4.96 -8.39 -4.26
N THR A 71 4.59 -9.62 -3.97
CA THR A 71 5.46 -10.75 -4.27
C THR A 71 4.68 -11.99 -4.66
N GLU A 72 5.27 -12.76 -5.56
CA GLU A 72 4.75 -14.03 -6.04
C GLU A 72 4.79 -15.08 -4.92
N LEU A 73 3.66 -15.76 -4.74
CA LEU A 73 3.52 -16.91 -3.86
C LEU A 73 3.57 -18.23 -4.63
N THR A 74 3.13 -18.22 -5.90
CA THR A 74 3.07 -19.40 -6.78
C THR A 74 3.10 -18.91 -8.23
N PRO A 75 3.78 -19.61 -9.17
CA PRO A 75 4.53 -20.86 -9.00
C PRO A 75 5.89 -20.75 -8.27
N ASP A 76 6.60 -19.63 -8.37
CA ASP A 76 7.92 -19.46 -7.74
C ASP A 76 7.83 -18.54 -6.53
N PHE A 77 8.08 -19.09 -5.33
CA PHE A 77 7.94 -18.33 -4.09
C PHE A 77 9.00 -17.22 -4.02
N LEU A 78 8.55 -15.97 -3.97
CA LEU A 78 9.38 -14.76 -4.09
C LEU A 78 10.15 -14.66 -5.42
N GLY A 79 9.75 -15.43 -6.45
CA GLY A 79 10.33 -15.37 -7.80
C GLY A 79 10.22 -13.96 -8.35
N ASP A 80 9.01 -13.42 -8.27
CA ASP A 80 8.72 -12.03 -8.60
C ASP A 80 8.43 -11.14 -7.37
N ARG A 81 8.97 -9.91 -7.38
CA ARG A 81 8.94 -8.92 -6.30
C ARG A 81 8.89 -7.49 -6.81
N GLN A 82 7.99 -6.71 -6.21
CA GLN A 82 7.85 -5.28 -6.43
C GLN A 82 7.69 -4.53 -5.12
N VAL A 83 8.06 -3.26 -5.13
CA VAL A 83 7.77 -2.29 -4.08
C VAL A 83 6.99 -1.15 -4.72
N GLY A 84 5.96 -0.68 -4.05
CA GLY A 84 5.13 0.40 -4.54
C GLY A 84 4.73 1.38 -3.46
N ALA A 85 4.24 2.52 -3.91
CA ALA A 85 3.63 3.51 -3.07
C ALA A 85 2.42 4.15 -3.77
N ASP A 86 1.31 4.31 -3.05
CA ASP A 86 0.13 5.00 -3.53
C ASP A 86 -0.24 6.18 -2.65
N LEU A 87 -0.74 7.24 -3.27
CA LEU A 87 -1.56 8.25 -2.62
C LEU A 87 -3.02 7.96 -2.94
N ALA A 88 -3.82 7.67 -1.91
CA ALA A 88 -5.25 7.41 -2.08
C ALA A 88 -6.10 8.48 -1.40
N LEU A 89 -7.16 8.88 -2.09
CA LEU A 89 -8.12 9.90 -1.67
C LEU A 89 -9.48 9.27 -1.41
N SER A 90 -10.05 9.58 -0.25
CA SER A 90 -11.40 9.17 0.14
C SER A 90 -12.47 10.08 -0.45
N LEU A 91 -13.36 9.50 -1.26
CA LEU A 91 -14.37 10.23 -2.04
C LEU A 91 -15.64 10.51 -1.24
N LEU A 92 -16.13 9.55 -0.45
CA LEU A 92 -17.44 9.64 0.22
C LEU A 92 -17.40 10.36 1.57
N GLY A 93 -16.22 10.67 2.10
CA GLY A 93 -16.11 11.35 3.39
C GLY A 93 -14.72 11.25 4.01
N LYS A 94 -14.57 11.89 5.18
CA LYS A 94 -13.38 11.78 6.02
C LYS A 94 -13.24 10.34 6.53
N ARG A 95 -12.02 9.80 6.57
CA ARG A 95 -11.68 8.52 7.22
C ARG A 95 -11.60 8.63 8.74
N TRP A 96 -11.22 9.80 9.24
CA TRP A 96 -11.11 10.14 10.65
C TRP A 96 -11.18 11.67 10.79
N ASN A 97 -11.48 12.16 11.99
CA ASN A 97 -11.42 13.59 12.31
C ASN A 97 -10.45 13.82 13.47
N LYS A 98 -9.79 14.98 13.47
CA LYS A 98 -8.91 15.46 14.53
C LYS A 98 -9.60 15.55 15.89
N ASP A 99 -10.91 15.80 15.88
CA ASP A 99 -11.76 15.89 17.08
C ASP A 99 -12.14 14.50 17.66
N GLY A 100 -11.47 13.42 17.24
CA GLY A 100 -11.68 12.06 17.79
C GLY A 100 -12.88 11.29 17.20
N PHE A 101 -13.56 11.82 16.18
CA PHE A 101 -14.64 11.10 15.50
C PHE A 101 -14.13 10.08 14.48
N ALA A 102 -14.82 8.94 14.42
CA ALA A 102 -14.47 7.80 13.57
C ALA A 102 -14.53 8.04 12.05
N GLY A 103 -15.02 9.19 11.58
CA GLY A 103 -15.23 9.46 10.16
C GLY A 103 -16.34 8.58 9.56
N ASN A 104 -16.33 8.43 8.22
CA ASN A 104 -17.26 7.59 7.49
C ASN A 104 -16.75 6.14 7.44
N GLY A 105 -17.53 5.21 7.99
CA GLY A 105 -17.23 3.77 8.01
C GLY A 105 -17.42 3.04 6.69
N ILE A 106 -17.97 3.70 5.67
CA ILE A 106 -18.03 3.19 4.30
C ILE A 106 -17.50 4.26 3.36
N ASN A 107 -16.49 3.94 2.56
CA ASN A 107 -15.86 4.90 1.66
C ASN A 107 -15.58 4.30 0.28
N MET A 108 -15.24 5.18 -0.64
CA MET A 108 -14.68 4.85 -1.95
C MET A 108 -13.34 5.56 -2.07
N LEU A 109 -12.33 4.86 -2.60
CA LEU A 109 -10.98 5.40 -2.70
C LEU A 109 -10.57 5.46 -4.16
N VAL A 110 -9.96 6.58 -4.57
CA VAL A 110 -9.19 6.65 -5.81
C VAL A 110 -7.73 6.83 -5.46
N SER A 111 -6.83 6.14 -6.14
CA SER A 111 -5.40 6.25 -5.87
C SER A 111 -4.56 6.39 -7.14
N ILE A 112 -3.46 7.10 -6.99
CA ILE A 112 -2.35 7.13 -7.95
C ILE A 112 -1.10 6.67 -7.24
N GLY A 113 -0.26 5.90 -7.91
CA GLY A 113 0.94 5.36 -7.31
C GLY A 113 2.01 4.99 -8.32
N ILE A 114 3.08 4.44 -7.79
CA ILE A 114 4.22 3.95 -8.55
C ILE A 114 4.58 2.54 -8.11
N LEU A 115 5.13 1.76 -9.04
CA LEU A 115 5.73 0.46 -8.80
C LEU A 115 7.19 0.47 -9.23
N ALA A 116 8.04 -0.19 -8.46
CA ALA A 116 9.42 -0.48 -8.77
C ALA A 116 9.67 -1.98 -8.59
N GLY A 117 10.29 -2.60 -9.58
CA GLY A 117 10.45 -4.05 -9.66
C GLY A 117 11.74 -4.46 -10.38
N MET A 118 11.97 -5.76 -10.50
CA MET A 118 13.12 -6.35 -11.22
C MET A 118 12.75 -6.85 -12.62
N HIS A 119 11.65 -6.35 -13.18
CA HIS A 119 11.03 -6.84 -14.42
C HIS A 119 11.71 -6.37 -15.71
N SER A 120 12.72 -5.50 -15.61
CA SER A 120 13.44 -5.00 -16.78
C SER A 120 14.36 -6.07 -17.36
N HIS A 121 14.55 -6.00 -18.69
CA HIS A 121 15.50 -6.84 -19.44
C HIS A 121 16.93 -6.82 -18.87
N ASP A 122 17.31 -5.77 -18.15
CA ASP A 122 18.64 -5.60 -17.56
C ASP A 122 18.74 -6.16 -16.12
N LEU A 123 17.64 -6.71 -15.57
CA LEU A 123 17.52 -7.24 -14.20
C LEU A 123 17.87 -6.20 -13.10
N GLU A 124 17.82 -4.91 -13.43
CA GLU A 124 18.07 -3.83 -12.49
C GLU A 124 16.77 -3.41 -11.79
N PHE A 125 16.80 -3.37 -10.46
CA PHE A 125 15.67 -2.87 -9.68
C PHE A 125 15.50 -1.37 -9.93
N GLY A 126 14.33 -0.95 -10.40
CA GLY A 126 14.05 0.47 -10.61
C GLY A 126 12.58 0.76 -10.81
N LEU A 127 12.27 2.05 -10.98
CA LEU A 127 10.92 2.50 -11.30
C LEU A 127 10.44 1.81 -12.58
N ASP A 128 9.27 1.21 -12.50
CA ASP A 128 8.75 0.32 -13.54
C ASP A 128 7.44 0.86 -14.11
N SER A 129 6.53 1.29 -13.23
CA SER A 129 5.18 1.64 -13.65
C SER A 129 4.53 2.74 -12.83
N ILE A 130 3.51 3.36 -13.43
CA ILE A 130 2.56 4.27 -12.79
C ILE A 130 1.21 3.57 -12.69
N VAL A 131 0.61 3.58 -11.50
CA VAL A 131 -0.63 2.85 -11.22
C VAL A 131 -1.75 3.83 -10.90
N PHE A 132 -2.94 3.53 -11.40
CA PHE A 132 -4.19 4.19 -11.03
C PHE A 132 -5.18 3.14 -10.53
N LYS A 133 -5.79 3.36 -9.37
CA LYS A 133 -6.73 2.39 -8.79
C LYS A 133 -8.01 3.05 -8.29
N LEU A 134 -9.09 2.29 -8.37
CA LEU A 134 -10.38 2.56 -7.76
C LEU A 134 -10.69 1.43 -6.78
N THR A 135 -10.93 1.78 -5.52
CA THR A 135 -11.51 0.88 -4.53
C THR A 135 -12.97 1.30 -4.33
N PRO A 136 -13.93 0.58 -4.92
CA PRO A 136 -15.33 0.98 -4.89
C PRO A 136 -15.91 0.95 -3.46
N ILE A 137 -15.42 0.03 -2.63
CA ILE A 137 -15.94 -0.20 -1.28
C ILE A 137 -14.77 -0.34 -0.30
N ALA A 138 -14.68 0.56 0.66
CA ALA A 138 -13.83 0.43 1.84
C ALA A 138 -14.70 0.46 3.09
N VAL A 139 -14.68 -0.58 3.91
CA VAL A 139 -15.51 -0.72 5.12
C VAL A 139 -14.65 -0.74 6.37
N GLY A 140 -15.05 0.03 7.36
CA GLY A 140 -14.31 0.21 8.60
C GLY A 140 -13.53 1.52 8.61
N THR A 141 -12.88 1.77 9.74
CA THR A 141 -12.22 3.04 10.03
C THR A 141 -10.97 2.78 10.84
N PRO A 142 -10.02 3.72 10.84
CA PRO A 142 -8.93 3.72 11.82
C PRO A 142 -9.46 3.53 13.23
N HIS A 143 -10.60 4.17 13.55
CA HIS A 143 -11.19 4.16 14.88
C HIS A 143 -11.62 2.78 15.38
N VAL A 144 -12.07 1.89 14.50
CA VAL A 144 -12.41 0.50 14.89
C VAL A 144 -11.19 -0.42 14.86
N GLY A 145 -10.01 0.10 14.52
CA GLY A 145 -8.76 -0.65 14.46
C GLY A 145 -8.61 -1.49 13.19
N LYS A 146 -9.59 -1.48 12.29
CA LYS A 146 -9.58 -2.27 11.05
C LYS A 146 -10.34 -1.57 9.93
N ARG A 147 -9.83 -1.67 8.71
CA ARG A 147 -10.58 -1.31 7.49
C ARG A 147 -10.28 -2.30 6.38
N ASP A 148 -11.32 -2.78 5.71
CA ASP A 148 -11.20 -3.66 4.55
C ASP A 148 -11.47 -2.87 3.26
N ARG A 149 -10.59 -3.00 2.28
CA ARG A 149 -10.70 -2.44 0.93
C ARG A 149 -11.11 -3.54 -0.01
N LEU A 150 -12.29 -3.45 -0.59
CA LEU A 150 -12.92 -4.51 -1.37
C LEU A 150 -12.97 -4.15 -2.85
N ALA A 151 -12.69 -5.15 -3.69
CA ALA A 151 -12.77 -5.08 -5.15
C ALA A 151 -11.96 -3.91 -5.74
N THR A 152 -10.75 -3.68 -5.23
CA THR A 152 -9.84 -2.70 -5.85
C THR A 152 -9.55 -3.15 -7.28
N ILE A 153 -9.71 -2.23 -8.22
CA ILE A 153 -9.38 -2.42 -9.64
C ILE A 153 -8.50 -1.28 -10.08
N GLY A 154 -7.67 -1.50 -11.09
CA GLY A 154 -6.73 -0.48 -11.54
C GLY A 154 -6.08 -0.78 -12.86
N ILE A 155 -5.39 0.25 -13.33
CA ILE A 155 -4.56 0.22 -14.52
C ILE A 155 -3.13 0.48 -14.06
N ASP A 156 -2.23 -0.35 -14.56
CA ASP A 156 -0.81 -0.24 -14.34
C ASP A 156 -0.13 -0.02 -15.69
N TRP A 157 0.53 1.13 -15.82
CA TRP A 157 1.18 1.51 -17.05
C TRP A 157 2.68 1.40 -16.89
N ASN A 158 3.25 0.39 -17.55
CA ASN A 158 4.68 0.20 -17.61
C ASN A 158 5.31 1.33 -18.42
N ILE A 159 6.14 2.15 -17.78
CA ILE A 159 6.73 3.34 -18.40
C ILE A 159 7.90 3.00 -19.33
N ARG A 160 8.47 1.79 -19.23
CA ARG A 160 9.63 1.35 -20.01
C ARG A 160 9.20 0.73 -21.34
N ASP A 161 8.27 -0.21 -21.27
CA ASP A 161 7.80 -1.01 -22.42
C ASP A 161 6.46 -0.52 -22.98
N HIS A 162 5.90 0.53 -22.38
CA HIS A 162 4.62 1.15 -22.76
C HIS A 162 3.43 0.19 -22.77
N GLN A 163 3.51 -0.89 -21.98
CA GLN A 163 2.45 -1.86 -21.82
C GLN A 163 1.46 -1.43 -20.74
N VAL A 164 0.21 -1.84 -20.92
CA VAL A 164 -0.87 -1.57 -19.98
C VAL A 164 -1.36 -2.88 -19.40
N SER A 165 -1.37 -2.92 -18.08
CA SER A 165 -1.75 -4.06 -17.27
C SER A 165 -2.99 -3.73 -16.45
N PHE A 166 -3.83 -4.74 -16.23
CA PHE A 166 -4.98 -4.60 -15.35
C PHE A 166 -4.66 -5.15 -13.97
N ILE A 167 -4.81 -4.34 -12.92
CA ILE A 167 -4.62 -4.76 -11.54
C ILE A 167 -5.96 -4.96 -10.87
N TRP A 168 -6.08 -6.01 -10.07
CA TRP A 168 -7.22 -6.16 -9.18
C TRP A 168 -6.90 -6.87 -7.88
N ASN A 169 -7.74 -6.62 -6.88
CA ASN A 169 -7.72 -7.22 -5.57
C ASN A 169 -9.17 -7.40 -5.09
N ILE A 170 -9.57 -8.62 -4.74
CA ILE A 170 -10.82 -8.91 -4.00
C ILE A 170 -10.85 -8.16 -2.66
N MET A 171 -9.75 -8.18 -1.89
CA MET A 171 -9.70 -7.65 -0.53
C MET A 171 -8.27 -7.36 -0.08
N ILE A 172 -8.06 -6.18 0.49
CA ILE A 172 -6.90 -5.79 1.29
C ILE A 172 -7.40 -5.34 2.66
N SER A 173 -6.87 -5.91 3.73
CA SER A 173 -7.20 -5.54 5.11
C SER A 173 -6.12 -4.65 5.71
N ASP A 174 -6.52 -3.47 6.18
CA ASP A 174 -5.72 -2.54 6.98
C ASP A 174 -5.97 -2.80 8.47
N PHE A 175 -4.93 -3.11 9.23
CA PHE A 175 -4.96 -3.25 10.69
C PHE A 175 -4.25 -2.07 11.33
N TYR A 176 -4.98 -1.23 12.05
CA TYR A 176 -4.43 0.02 12.60
C TYR A 176 -3.74 -0.21 13.94
N VAL A 177 -2.56 0.39 14.08
CA VAL A 177 -1.74 0.29 15.28
C VAL A 177 -2.37 1.15 16.39
N ARG A 178 -2.50 0.58 17.59
CA ARG A 178 -2.98 1.33 18.76
C ARG A 178 -1.94 2.37 19.17
N GLY A 179 -2.38 3.50 19.72
CA GLY A 179 -1.51 4.60 20.12
C GLY A 179 -1.11 5.58 19.01
N THR A 180 -1.38 5.31 17.74
CA THR A 180 -1.11 6.27 16.66
C THR A 180 -2.29 7.17 16.32
N TRP A 181 -3.49 6.82 16.78
CA TRP A 181 -4.72 7.61 16.60
C TRP A 181 -5.66 7.60 17.82
N ARG A 182 -5.58 6.59 18.70
CA ARG A 182 -6.49 6.40 19.85
C ARG A 182 -5.98 6.98 21.17
N ASP A 183 -4.66 7.04 21.35
CA ASP A 183 -4.03 7.29 22.65
C ASP A 183 -2.93 8.35 22.59
N ASP A 184 -2.91 9.22 21.58
CA ASP A 184 -1.96 10.33 21.58
C ASP A 184 -2.28 11.28 22.75
N PRO A 185 -1.41 11.37 23.78
CA PRO A 185 -1.63 12.27 24.90
C PRO A 185 -1.62 13.74 24.48
N SER A 186 -0.98 14.07 23.35
CA SER A 186 -0.87 15.44 22.85
C SER A 186 -2.22 16.01 22.39
N LEU A 187 -3.15 15.14 21.97
CA LEU A 187 -4.52 15.51 21.61
C LEU A 187 -5.44 15.66 22.83
N ARG A 188 -5.02 15.20 24.02
CA ARG A 188 -5.79 15.33 25.29
C ARG A 188 -5.42 16.56 26.12
N LEU A 189 -4.36 17.29 25.73
CA LEU A 189 -3.85 18.46 26.44
C LEU A 189 -4.35 19.79 25.86
N ALA A 190 -5.29 19.74 24.90
CA ALA A 190 -5.85 20.91 24.24
C ALA A 190 -7.24 21.33 24.78
N ASP A 191 -7.75 20.65 25.81
CA ASP A 191 -9.02 20.94 26.49
C ASP A 191 -8.81 21.52 27.89
#